data_AF-A0AAV0MGB6-F1
#
_entry.id   AF-A0AAV0MGB6-F1
#
_cell.length_a   1.000
_cell.length_b   1.000
_cell.length_c   1.000
_cell.angle_alpha   90.00
_cell.angle_beta   90.00
_cell.angle_gamma   90.00
#
_symmetry.space_group_name_H-M   'P 1'
#
loop_
_entity.id
_entity.type
_entity.pdbx_description
1 polymer ?
#
loop_
_entity_poly.entity_id
_entity_poly.type
_entity_poly.pdbx_seq_one_letter_code
_entity_poly.pdbx_strand_id
1 'polypeptide(L)'
;MQQHMERFVKMIVDKLKDAKLFAGQGGPIILAQIENEYNTVQLAYRELGNKYVQWAGNMAVGLNIGVPWVMCKQRDAPGPVINSCNGRQCGDTFSGPNKPNKPLLWTENWTAQFRVFGDPPSQRSAEDTAFSVARWFSKNGSLVNYYMYHGGTNLARTAASFVTTRYYDEAPIDEFGLERGPKYGHLKDVHKALNLCKRALLWGSTSAQRLNPDVEVRIYEQSGTDVCAAFLTNNHTRLAHTANFKGQDYYLPPRSISILPDCKTVVLNTATVYLLQSFRNSNEKIKTNSEYMLGIMNLDYYF
;
A
#
# COMPACT_ATOMS: atom_id res chain seq x y z
N MET A 1 -17.87 -23.18 -17.42
CA MET A 1 -17.29 -21.93 -16.87
C MET A 1 -15.81 -21.79 -17.16
N GLN A 2 -14.96 -22.78 -16.84
CA GLN A 2 -13.51 -22.74 -17.13
C GLN A 2 -13.16 -22.36 -18.58
N GLN A 3 -13.81 -22.99 -19.57
CA GLN A 3 -13.62 -22.66 -20.99
C GLN A 3 -13.94 -21.20 -21.33
N HIS A 4 -14.97 -20.60 -20.72
CA HIS A 4 -15.33 -19.20 -20.96
C HIS A 4 -14.31 -18.24 -20.35
N MET A 5 -13.88 -18.52 -19.11
CA MET A 5 -12.82 -17.78 -18.46
C MET A 5 -11.52 -17.84 -19.27
N GLU A 6 -11.09 -19.03 -19.66
CA GLU A 6 -9.87 -19.23 -20.45
C GLU A 6 -9.96 -18.48 -21.79
N ARG A 7 -11.08 -18.61 -22.51
CA ARG A 7 -11.28 -17.89 -23.79
C ARG A 7 -11.16 -16.37 -23.61
N PHE A 8 -11.76 -15.82 -22.55
CA PHE A 8 -11.71 -14.39 -22.28
C PHE A 8 -10.31 -13.93 -21.88
N VAL A 9 -9.65 -14.65 -20.95
CA VAL A 9 -8.29 -14.32 -20.50
C VAL A 9 -7.31 -14.39 -21.67
N LYS A 10 -7.39 -15.44 -22.51
CA LYS A 10 -6.58 -15.55 -23.74
C LYS A 10 -6.81 -14.35 -24.67
N MET A 11 -8.07 -14.02 -24.96
CA MET A 11 -8.41 -12.87 -25.81
C MET A 11 -7.79 -11.56 -25.29
N ILE A 12 -7.85 -11.30 -23.98
CA ILE A 12 -7.23 -10.10 -23.39
C ILE A 12 -5.71 -10.16 -23.50
N VAL A 13 -5.09 -11.30 -23.15
CA VAL A 13 -3.64 -11.47 -23.24
C VAL A 13 -3.14 -11.28 -24.66
N ASP A 14 -3.81 -11.85 -25.66
CA ASP A 14 -3.45 -11.71 -27.07
C ASP A 14 -3.50 -10.24 -27.50
N LYS A 15 -4.58 -9.52 -27.15
CA LYS A 15 -4.69 -8.07 -27.41
C LYS A 15 -3.56 -7.26 -26.76
N LEU A 16 -3.19 -7.58 -25.52
CA LEU A 16 -2.10 -6.90 -24.81
C LEU A 16 -0.72 -7.22 -25.41
N LYS A 17 -0.51 -8.46 -25.88
CA LYS A 17 0.70 -8.88 -26.60
C LYS A 17 0.84 -8.19 -27.95
N ASP A 18 -0.24 -8.13 -28.73
CA ASP A 18 -0.28 -7.48 -30.04
C ASP A 18 0.03 -5.99 -29.90
N ALA A 19 -0.48 -5.35 -28.85
CA ALA A 19 -0.20 -3.97 -28.49
C ALA A 19 1.17 -3.75 -27.81
N LYS A 20 1.96 -4.81 -27.60
CA LYS A 20 3.29 -4.78 -26.95
C LYS A 20 3.27 -4.16 -25.55
N LEU A 21 2.22 -4.43 -24.76
CA LEU A 21 2.02 -3.79 -23.45
C LEU A 21 2.72 -4.50 -22.29
N PHE A 22 3.21 -5.72 -22.45
CA PHE A 22 4.00 -6.39 -21.42
C PHE A 22 5.43 -5.84 -21.35
N ALA A 23 6.00 -5.77 -20.14
CA ALA A 23 7.33 -5.19 -19.91
C ALA A 23 8.44 -5.86 -20.74
N GLY A 24 8.38 -7.19 -20.94
CA GLY A 24 9.31 -7.90 -21.83
C GLY A 24 9.24 -7.48 -23.30
N GLN A 25 8.17 -6.79 -23.72
CA GLN A 25 7.98 -6.22 -25.05
C GLN A 25 8.26 -4.70 -25.11
N GLY A 26 8.69 -4.10 -23.99
CA GLY A 26 8.88 -2.65 -23.83
C GLY A 26 7.65 -1.90 -23.31
N GLY A 27 6.57 -2.60 -22.94
CA GLY A 27 5.34 -1.99 -22.42
C GLY A 27 5.32 -1.79 -20.89
N PRO A 28 4.23 -1.19 -20.36
CA PRO A 28 4.15 -0.83 -18.94
C PRO A 28 3.69 -1.95 -17.99
N ILE A 29 3.15 -3.07 -18.51
CA ILE A 29 2.57 -4.13 -17.65
C ILE A 29 3.69 -4.97 -17.05
N ILE A 30 3.86 -4.88 -15.73
CA ILE A 30 4.91 -5.58 -14.97
C ILE A 30 4.40 -6.74 -14.11
N LEU A 31 3.08 -6.85 -13.88
CA LEU A 31 2.41 -7.94 -13.16
C LEU A 31 1.01 -8.14 -13.73
N ALA A 32 0.49 -9.36 -13.67
CA ALA A 32 -0.91 -9.66 -13.99
C ALA A 32 -1.54 -10.51 -12.88
N GLN A 33 -2.85 -10.34 -12.64
CA GLN A 33 -3.59 -11.14 -11.66
C GLN A 33 -4.55 -12.09 -12.36
N ILE A 34 -4.60 -13.34 -11.91
CA ILE A 34 -5.65 -14.30 -12.26
C ILE A 34 -6.52 -14.54 -11.03
N GLU A 35 -7.84 -14.63 -11.20
CA GLU A 35 -8.80 -14.72 -10.08
C GLU A 35 -8.76 -13.51 -9.11
N ASN A 36 -9.69 -13.47 -8.15
CA ASN A 36 -9.71 -12.42 -7.13
C ASN A 36 -10.29 -12.92 -5.80
N GLU A 37 -9.47 -12.93 -4.75
CA GLU A 37 -9.83 -13.36 -3.39
C GLU A 37 -10.53 -14.73 -3.30
N TYR A 38 -10.27 -15.64 -4.25
CA TYR A 38 -11.01 -16.88 -4.41
C TYR A 38 -10.96 -17.78 -3.16
N ASN A 39 -9.89 -17.71 -2.37
CA ASN A 39 -9.77 -18.46 -1.11
C ASN A 39 -10.93 -18.19 -0.13
N THR A 40 -11.61 -17.03 -0.24
CA THR A 40 -12.79 -16.68 0.57
C THR A 40 -14.00 -17.59 0.31
N VAL A 41 -14.11 -18.16 -0.90
CA VAL A 41 -15.20 -19.06 -1.29
C VAL A 41 -14.73 -20.50 -1.56
N GLN A 42 -13.44 -20.70 -1.79
CA GLN A 42 -12.83 -21.99 -2.13
C GLN A 42 -13.26 -23.14 -1.22
N LEU A 43 -13.32 -22.90 0.10
CA LEU A 43 -13.69 -23.94 1.08
C LEU A 43 -15.10 -24.49 0.86
N ALA A 44 -16.03 -23.67 0.38
CA ALA A 44 -17.39 -24.11 0.08
C ALA A 44 -17.43 -25.15 -1.07
N TYR A 45 -16.44 -25.11 -1.97
CA TYR A 45 -16.29 -26.03 -3.09
C TYR A 45 -15.40 -27.23 -2.80
N ARG A 46 -14.85 -27.34 -1.58
CA ARG A 46 -14.01 -28.47 -1.13
C ARG A 46 -12.90 -28.77 -2.14
N GLU A 47 -12.71 -30.03 -2.52
CA GLU A 47 -11.69 -30.45 -3.49
C GLU A 47 -11.84 -29.80 -4.87
N LEU A 48 -13.06 -29.47 -5.29
CA LEU A 48 -13.29 -28.83 -6.58
C LEU A 48 -12.73 -27.39 -6.59
N GLY A 49 -12.80 -26.69 -5.46
CA GLY A 49 -12.17 -25.39 -5.29
C GLY A 49 -10.64 -25.47 -5.43
N ASN A 50 -10.04 -26.50 -4.84
CA ASN A 50 -8.60 -26.76 -4.96
C ASN A 50 -8.22 -27.09 -6.40
N LYS A 51 -8.96 -27.99 -7.07
CA LYS A 51 -8.70 -28.32 -8.48
C LYS A 51 -8.83 -27.10 -9.39
N TYR A 52 -9.81 -26.24 -9.10
CA TYR A 52 -10.03 -25.00 -9.84
C TYR A 52 -8.87 -24.01 -9.67
N VAL A 53 -8.42 -23.73 -8.43
CA VAL A 53 -7.33 -22.76 -8.21
C VAL A 53 -6.02 -23.22 -8.86
N GLN A 54 -5.74 -24.53 -8.82
CA GLN A 54 -4.58 -25.11 -9.50
C GLN A 54 -4.71 -24.97 -11.03
N TRP A 55 -5.88 -25.27 -11.60
CA TRP A 55 -6.14 -25.06 -13.03
C TRP A 55 -5.99 -23.58 -13.43
N ALA A 56 -6.58 -22.65 -12.68
CA ALA A 56 -6.58 -21.22 -13.02
C ALA A 56 -5.17 -20.65 -13.05
N GLY A 57 -4.36 -20.94 -12.03
CA GLY A 57 -2.96 -20.50 -11.99
C GLY A 57 -2.11 -21.15 -13.08
N ASN A 58 -2.26 -22.46 -13.33
CA ASN A 58 -1.51 -23.14 -14.39
C ASN A 58 -1.90 -22.66 -15.79
N MET A 59 -3.19 -22.40 -16.03
CA MET A 59 -3.68 -21.82 -17.29
C MET A 59 -3.05 -20.45 -17.51
N ALA A 60 -3.07 -19.57 -16.51
CA ALA A 60 -2.48 -18.24 -16.61
C ALA A 60 -0.97 -18.27 -16.88
N VAL A 61 -0.22 -19.08 -16.13
CA VAL A 61 1.22 -19.29 -16.34
C VAL A 61 1.50 -19.81 -17.76
N GLY A 62 0.70 -20.74 -18.26
CA GLY A 62 0.81 -21.30 -19.61
C GLY A 62 0.63 -20.28 -20.74
N LEU A 63 0.05 -19.11 -20.47
CA LEU A 63 -0.07 -18.02 -21.46
C LEU A 63 1.26 -17.32 -21.75
N ASN A 64 2.30 -17.55 -20.93
CA ASN A 64 3.67 -17.06 -21.13
C ASN A 64 3.71 -15.57 -21.52
N ILE A 65 3.26 -14.70 -20.60
CA ILE A 65 3.16 -13.25 -20.82
C ILE A 65 4.47 -12.49 -20.52
N GLY A 66 5.53 -13.19 -20.12
CA GLY A 66 6.84 -12.59 -19.83
C GLY A 66 6.94 -11.79 -18.53
N VAL A 67 5.88 -11.74 -17.73
CA VAL A 67 5.84 -11.09 -16.40
C VAL A 67 5.17 -11.98 -15.36
N PRO A 68 5.41 -11.77 -14.05
CA PRO A 68 4.82 -12.60 -13.00
C PRO A 68 3.29 -12.53 -12.92
N TRP A 69 2.70 -13.66 -12.53
CA TRP A 69 1.29 -13.76 -12.15
C TRP A 69 1.11 -13.67 -10.64
N VAL A 70 0.03 -13.04 -10.20
CA VAL A 70 -0.36 -12.95 -8.79
C VAL A 70 -1.78 -13.49 -8.56
N MET A 71 -2.06 -13.89 -7.32
CA MET A 71 -3.41 -14.21 -6.83
C MET A 71 -3.59 -13.58 -5.44
N CYS A 72 -4.51 -12.62 -5.32
CA CYS A 72 -4.76 -11.96 -4.05
C CYS A 72 -5.55 -12.85 -3.09
N LYS A 73 -5.17 -12.80 -1.81
CA LYS A 73 -5.75 -13.63 -0.73
C LYS A 73 -5.75 -15.13 -1.01
N GLN A 74 -4.83 -15.64 -1.82
CA GLN A 74 -4.79 -17.05 -2.19
C GLN A 74 -3.64 -17.80 -1.52
N ARG A 75 -3.88 -18.47 -0.39
CA ARG A 75 -2.80 -19.10 0.40
C ARG A 75 -2.08 -20.22 -0.36
N ASP A 76 -2.79 -20.98 -1.17
CA ASP A 76 -2.30 -22.15 -1.92
C ASP A 76 -2.08 -21.85 -3.42
N ALA A 77 -1.77 -20.60 -3.79
CA ALA A 77 -1.46 -20.20 -5.16
C ALA A 77 -0.36 -21.10 -5.79
N PRO A 78 -0.60 -21.68 -6.98
CA PRO A 78 0.23 -22.73 -7.55
C PRO A 78 1.54 -22.23 -8.17
N GLY A 79 2.55 -23.11 -8.21
CA GLY A 79 3.78 -22.90 -8.97
C GLY A 79 4.43 -21.53 -8.73
N PRO A 80 4.78 -20.76 -9.79
CA PRO A 80 5.42 -19.45 -9.67
C PRO A 80 4.45 -18.32 -9.31
N VAL A 81 3.14 -18.57 -9.24
CA VAL A 81 2.14 -17.53 -8.97
C VAL A 81 2.32 -16.98 -7.56
N ILE A 82 2.42 -15.66 -7.43
CA ILE A 82 2.70 -14.99 -6.14
C ILE A 82 1.38 -14.76 -5.40
N ASN A 83 1.25 -15.28 -4.19
CA ASN A 83 0.13 -14.93 -3.33
C ASN A 83 0.34 -13.55 -2.72
N SER A 84 -0.66 -12.69 -2.80
CA SER A 84 -0.60 -11.32 -2.27
C SER A 84 -1.61 -11.07 -1.16
N CYS A 85 -1.41 -9.98 -0.44
CA CYS A 85 -2.30 -9.53 0.61
C CYS A 85 -3.26 -8.42 0.15
N ASN A 86 -4.49 -8.47 0.68
CA ASN A 86 -5.47 -7.39 0.60
C ASN A 86 -5.93 -7.07 2.02
N GLY A 87 -6.12 -5.78 2.33
CA GLY A 87 -6.54 -5.34 3.65
C GLY A 87 -6.07 -3.93 3.99
N ARG A 88 -6.24 -3.52 5.25
CA ARG A 88 -5.75 -2.23 5.75
C ARG A 88 -4.36 -2.28 6.38
N GLN A 89 -3.93 -3.44 6.88
CA GLN A 89 -2.74 -3.56 7.74
C GLN A 89 -1.90 -4.81 7.39
N CYS A 90 -1.64 -5.06 6.11
CA CYS A 90 -0.93 -6.28 5.68
C CYS A 90 0.47 -6.45 6.28
N GLY A 91 1.13 -5.37 6.70
CA GLY A 91 2.41 -5.45 7.44
C GLY A 91 2.31 -6.18 8.78
N ASP A 92 1.12 -6.23 9.38
CA ASP A 92 0.89 -6.95 10.64
C ASP A 92 -0.01 -8.19 10.45
N THR A 93 -0.86 -8.24 9.41
CA THR A 93 -1.86 -9.31 9.24
C THR A 93 -1.51 -10.36 8.18
N PHE A 94 -0.57 -10.09 7.26
CA PHE A 94 -0.21 -11.07 6.25
C PHE A 94 0.75 -12.12 6.83
N SER A 95 0.41 -13.40 6.68
CA SER A 95 1.27 -14.51 7.12
C SER A 95 2.54 -14.67 6.29
N GLY A 96 2.64 -13.96 5.16
CA GLY A 96 3.76 -14.02 4.24
C GLY A 96 3.48 -14.82 2.97
N PRO A 97 4.47 -14.87 2.05
CA PRO A 97 4.35 -15.63 0.83
C PRO A 97 4.26 -17.13 1.13
N ASN A 98 3.60 -17.88 0.26
CA ASN A 98 3.44 -19.32 0.43
C ASN A 98 4.72 -20.12 0.11
N LYS A 99 5.77 -19.45 -0.35
CA LYS A 99 7.12 -19.97 -0.56
C LYS A 99 8.18 -18.90 -0.23
N PRO A 100 9.36 -19.26 0.31
CA PRO A 100 10.39 -18.29 0.70
C PRO A 100 10.98 -17.44 -0.44
N ASN A 101 10.94 -17.93 -1.68
CA ASN A 101 11.49 -17.26 -2.85
C ASN A 101 10.51 -16.31 -3.54
N LYS A 102 9.33 -16.07 -2.96
CA LYS A 102 8.32 -15.17 -3.51
C LYS A 102 8.32 -13.84 -2.73
N PRO A 103 8.14 -12.69 -3.41
CA PRO A 103 8.14 -11.40 -2.75
C PRO A 103 6.85 -11.16 -1.95
N LEU A 104 6.92 -10.23 -1.01
CA LEU A 104 5.76 -9.70 -0.29
C LEU A 104 5.08 -8.62 -1.14
N LEU A 105 3.88 -8.92 -1.67
CA LEU A 105 3.07 -8.00 -2.46
C LEU A 105 1.75 -7.67 -1.74
N TRP A 106 1.40 -6.39 -1.69
CA TRP A 106 0.13 -5.90 -1.16
C TRP A 106 -0.69 -5.28 -2.30
N THR A 107 -1.60 -6.09 -2.85
CA THR A 107 -2.38 -5.74 -4.05
C THR A 107 -3.55 -4.80 -3.76
N GLU A 108 -4.08 -4.80 -2.54
CA GLU A 108 -5.13 -3.85 -2.15
C GLU A 108 -4.93 -3.30 -0.74
N ASN A 109 -4.32 -2.12 -0.66
CA ASN A 109 -4.31 -1.29 0.54
C ASN A 109 -5.57 -0.42 0.55
N TRP A 110 -6.58 -0.84 1.30
CA TRP A 110 -7.89 -0.21 1.27
C TRP A 110 -7.85 1.23 1.82
N THR A 111 -7.97 2.23 0.95
CA THR A 111 -7.89 3.68 1.31
C THR A 111 -9.18 4.22 1.92
N ALA A 112 -10.27 3.47 1.76
CA ALA A 112 -11.62 3.68 2.29
C ALA A 112 -12.40 2.36 2.12
N GLN A 113 -13.72 2.39 2.28
CA GLN A 113 -14.62 1.32 1.87
C GLN A 113 -15.66 1.87 0.89
N PHE A 114 -16.02 1.10 -0.13
CA PHE A 114 -17.18 1.43 -0.98
C PHE A 114 -18.45 1.52 -0.13
N ARG A 115 -19.41 2.33 -0.59
CA ARG A 115 -20.67 2.57 0.13
C ARG A 115 -21.85 2.07 -0.68
N VAL A 116 -22.85 1.52 0.00
CA VAL A 116 -24.15 1.22 -0.60
C VAL A 116 -25.11 2.40 -0.45
N PHE A 117 -26.27 2.38 -1.09
CA PHE A 117 -27.24 3.47 -0.87
C PHE A 117 -27.74 3.47 0.58
N GLY A 118 -27.73 4.64 1.23
CA GLY A 118 -28.12 4.83 2.64
C GLY A 118 -26.96 4.76 3.65
N ASP A 119 -25.78 4.36 3.22
CA ASP A 119 -24.59 4.28 4.06
C ASP A 119 -23.97 5.69 4.35
N PRO A 120 -23.49 5.97 5.58
CA PRO A 120 -22.67 7.18 5.84
C PRO A 120 -21.31 7.10 5.12
N PRO A 121 -20.56 8.19 4.87
CA PRO A 121 -19.22 8.09 4.27
C PRO A 121 -18.27 7.17 5.04
N SER A 122 -17.44 6.39 4.33
CA SER A 122 -16.37 5.57 4.96
C SER A 122 -15.03 6.28 4.84
N GLN A 123 -14.46 6.65 5.98
CA GLN A 123 -13.16 7.33 6.03
C GLN A 123 -12.07 6.45 6.63
N ARG A 124 -10.86 6.67 6.13
CA ARG A 124 -9.61 6.18 6.70
C ARG A 124 -8.63 7.33 6.67
N SER A 125 -7.98 7.62 7.80
CA SER A 125 -7.12 8.79 7.91
C SER A 125 -5.85 8.66 7.06
N ALA A 126 -5.23 9.80 6.76
CA ALA A 126 -3.97 9.85 6.02
C ALA A 126 -2.86 9.18 6.84
N GLU A 127 -2.86 9.42 8.15
CA GLU A 127 -1.91 8.95 9.15
C GLU A 127 -1.96 7.42 9.29
N ASP A 128 -3.15 6.83 9.38
CA ASP A 128 -3.29 5.36 9.46
C ASP A 128 -2.85 4.69 8.15
N THR A 129 -3.18 5.32 7.01
CA THR A 129 -2.74 4.81 5.70
C THR A 129 -1.22 4.90 5.58
N ALA A 130 -0.61 6.04 5.96
CA ALA A 130 0.82 6.25 6.00
C ALA A 130 1.54 5.27 6.94
N PHE A 131 1.01 5.08 8.15
CA PHE A 131 1.48 4.09 9.11
C PHE A 131 1.53 2.70 8.46
N SER A 132 0.42 2.28 7.85
CA SER A 132 0.32 0.93 7.29
C SER A 132 1.31 0.68 6.15
N VAL A 133 1.57 1.70 5.34
CA VAL A 133 2.54 1.65 4.23
C VAL A 133 3.97 1.61 4.75
N ALA A 134 4.34 2.50 5.68
CA ALA A 134 5.66 2.48 6.31
C ALA A 134 5.90 1.15 7.06
N ARG A 135 4.86 0.60 7.70
CA ARG A 135 4.89 -0.70 8.38
C ARG A 135 5.13 -1.86 7.43
N TRP A 136 4.54 -1.78 6.23
CA TRP A 136 4.73 -2.79 5.20
C TRP A 136 6.18 -2.83 4.69
N PHE A 137 6.72 -1.68 4.29
CA PHE A 137 8.09 -1.60 3.79
C PHE A 137 9.14 -1.86 4.87
N SER A 138 8.89 -1.49 6.13
CA SER A 138 9.80 -1.84 7.24
C SER A 138 9.87 -3.35 7.51
N LYS A 139 8.91 -4.13 6.99
CA LYS A 139 8.81 -5.59 7.13
C LYS A 139 9.01 -6.32 5.81
N ASN A 140 9.96 -5.87 4.99
CA ASN A 140 10.33 -6.47 3.70
C ASN A 140 9.23 -6.43 2.62
N GLY A 141 8.16 -5.65 2.83
CA GLY A 141 7.19 -5.37 1.79
C GLY A 141 7.85 -4.74 0.56
N SER A 142 7.50 -5.21 -0.63
CA SER A 142 8.17 -4.79 -1.89
C SER A 142 7.24 -4.08 -2.88
N LEU A 143 5.93 -4.24 -2.71
CA LEU A 143 4.90 -3.56 -3.50
C LEU A 143 3.70 -3.25 -2.62
N VAL A 144 3.15 -2.04 -2.76
CA VAL A 144 1.85 -1.68 -2.21
C VAL A 144 1.03 -0.97 -3.30
N ASN A 145 -0.23 -1.36 -3.44
CA ASN A 145 -1.18 -0.73 -4.34
C ASN A 145 -2.35 -0.16 -3.53
N TYR A 146 -2.67 1.11 -3.75
CA TYR A 146 -3.79 1.77 -3.08
C TYR A 146 -5.11 1.39 -3.76
N TYR A 147 -5.99 0.72 -3.03
CA TYR A 147 -7.33 0.40 -3.50
C TYR A 147 -8.36 1.28 -2.75
N MET A 148 -8.83 2.39 -3.29
CA MET A 148 -8.47 2.98 -4.59
C MET A 148 -7.50 4.16 -4.42
N TYR A 149 -6.66 4.40 -5.43
CA TYR A 149 -5.93 5.65 -5.57
C TYR A 149 -6.83 6.75 -6.16
N HIS A 150 -7.59 6.42 -7.21
CA HIS A 150 -8.75 7.14 -7.73
C HIS A 150 -9.88 6.13 -7.88
N GLY A 151 -11.05 6.41 -7.31
CA GLY A 151 -12.21 5.53 -7.44
C GLY A 151 -13.10 5.88 -8.63
N GLY A 152 -13.45 7.16 -8.80
CA GLY A 152 -14.30 7.64 -9.87
C GLY A 152 -15.79 7.38 -9.65
N THR A 153 -16.52 7.13 -10.75
CA THR A 153 -17.98 7.03 -10.75
C THR A 153 -18.43 5.74 -11.45
N ASN A 154 -19.31 4.99 -10.80
CA ASN A 154 -20.05 3.90 -11.39
C ASN A 154 -21.14 4.46 -12.32
N LEU A 155 -20.78 4.70 -13.58
CA LEU A 155 -21.67 5.31 -14.56
C LEU A 155 -22.80 4.38 -15.03
N ALA A 156 -23.92 5.00 -15.38
CA ALA A 156 -25.09 4.34 -15.96
C ALA A 156 -25.60 3.16 -15.09
N ARG A 157 -25.86 2.01 -15.71
CA ARG A 157 -26.69 0.93 -15.12
C ARG A 157 -26.06 -0.46 -15.13
N THR A 158 -24.79 -0.58 -15.55
CA THR A 158 -24.07 -1.87 -15.65
C THR A 158 -22.71 -1.86 -14.96
N ALA A 159 -22.31 -0.74 -14.33
CA ALA A 159 -21.03 -0.62 -13.64
C ALA A 159 -21.06 -1.20 -12.22
N ALA A 160 -22.20 -1.11 -11.52
CA ALA A 160 -22.32 -1.51 -10.12
C ALA A 160 -23.66 -2.16 -9.80
N SER A 161 -23.65 -3.02 -8.78
CA SER A 161 -24.85 -3.63 -8.20
C SER A 161 -24.85 -3.35 -6.69
N PHE A 162 -25.90 -2.70 -6.19
CA PHE A 162 -26.07 -2.28 -4.79
C PHE A 162 -25.01 -1.33 -4.21
N VAL A 163 -24.02 -0.89 -4.99
CA VAL A 163 -23.04 0.14 -4.60
C VAL A 163 -23.52 1.50 -5.12
N THR A 164 -23.19 2.56 -4.39
CA THR A 164 -23.47 3.95 -4.81
C THR A 164 -22.81 4.31 -6.15
N THR A 165 -23.38 5.31 -6.82
CA THR A 165 -22.83 5.90 -8.05
C THR A 165 -21.41 6.43 -7.81
N ARG A 166 -21.19 7.10 -6.68
CA ARG A 166 -19.87 7.56 -6.25
C ARG A 166 -19.01 6.38 -5.79
N TYR A 167 -17.84 6.20 -6.38
CA TYR A 167 -16.92 5.11 -6.02
C TYR A 167 -15.66 5.64 -5.34
N TYR A 168 -15.45 5.31 -4.06
CA TYR A 168 -14.21 5.63 -3.32
C TYR A 168 -13.80 7.13 -3.28
N ASP A 169 -14.72 8.07 -3.10
CA ASP A 169 -14.41 9.52 -3.04
C ASP A 169 -13.46 9.95 -1.90
N GLU A 170 -13.24 9.08 -0.90
CA GLU A 170 -12.26 9.29 0.17
C GLU A 170 -10.85 8.81 -0.20
N ALA A 171 -10.64 8.36 -1.44
CA ALA A 171 -9.33 8.02 -1.99
C ALA A 171 -8.39 9.25 -2.06
N PRO A 172 -7.07 9.06 -2.28
CA PRO A 172 -6.13 10.16 -2.49
C PRO A 172 -6.54 11.11 -3.63
N ILE A 173 -7.15 10.59 -4.69
CA ILE A 173 -7.80 11.38 -5.74
C ILE A 173 -9.30 11.13 -5.63
N ASP A 174 -10.07 12.20 -5.47
CA ASP A 174 -11.51 12.11 -5.25
C ASP A 174 -12.29 11.70 -6.52
N GLU A 175 -13.62 11.59 -6.42
CA GLU A 175 -14.50 11.14 -7.51
C GLU A 175 -14.29 11.93 -8.82
N PHE A 176 -13.98 13.22 -8.72
CA PHE A 176 -13.89 14.13 -9.87
C PHE A 176 -12.44 14.35 -10.32
N GLY A 177 -11.49 13.59 -9.79
CA GLY A 177 -10.09 13.70 -10.19
C GLY A 177 -9.29 14.79 -9.47
N LEU A 178 -9.81 15.38 -8.38
CA LEU A 178 -9.03 16.36 -7.60
C LEU A 178 -8.23 15.69 -6.47
N GLU A 179 -7.09 16.29 -6.14
CA GLU A 179 -6.23 15.85 -5.04
C GLU A 179 -6.91 16.08 -3.69
N ARG A 180 -7.11 15.00 -2.93
CA ARG A 180 -7.75 15.03 -1.61
C ARG A 180 -6.73 15.24 -0.51
N GLY A 181 -6.53 16.50 -0.12
CA GLY A 181 -5.72 16.87 1.03
C GLY A 181 -6.38 16.48 2.38
N PRO A 182 -5.61 16.08 3.41
CA PRO A 182 -4.16 15.92 3.40
C PRO A 182 -3.68 14.56 2.85
N LYS A 183 -4.58 13.61 2.57
CA LYS A 183 -4.23 12.23 2.22
C LYS A 183 -3.31 12.14 1.00
N TYR A 184 -3.62 12.85 -0.09
CA TYR A 184 -2.78 12.87 -1.28
C TYR A 184 -1.35 13.31 -0.97
N GLY A 185 -1.20 14.49 -0.35
CA GLY A 185 0.11 15.08 -0.03
C GLY A 185 0.91 14.23 0.96
N HIS A 186 0.25 13.76 2.03
CA HIS A 186 0.93 12.95 3.05
C HIS A 186 1.45 11.62 2.49
N LEU A 187 0.66 10.94 1.65
CA LEU A 187 1.12 9.70 1.01
C LEU A 187 2.23 9.95 -0.01
N LYS A 188 2.18 11.07 -0.74
CA LYS A 188 3.28 11.51 -1.62
C LYS A 188 4.58 11.69 -0.84
N ASP A 189 4.53 12.28 0.35
CA ASP A 189 5.73 12.46 1.17
C ASP A 189 6.22 11.13 1.79
N VAL A 190 5.32 10.21 2.14
CA VAL A 190 5.69 8.83 2.52
C VAL A 190 6.45 8.14 1.38
N HIS A 191 6.01 8.29 0.12
CA HIS A 191 6.71 7.72 -1.04
C HIS A 191 8.09 8.31 -1.23
N LYS A 192 8.24 9.64 -1.06
CA LYS A 192 9.56 10.29 -1.12
C LYS A 192 10.49 9.75 -0.04
N ALA A 193 10.01 9.62 1.20
CA ALA A 193 10.79 9.07 2.30
C ALA A 193 11.24 7.63 2.02
N LEU A 194 10.35 6.76 1.52
CA LEU A 194 10.67 5.39 1.14
C LEU A 194 11.63 5.31 -0.05
N ASN A 195 11.51 6.22 -1.02
CA ASN A 195 12.43 6.29 -2.16
C ASN A 195 13.85 6.68 -1.74
N LEU A 196 14.02 7.50 -0.70
CA LEU A 196 15.33 7.76 -0.09
C LEU A 196 15.91 6.48 0.54
N CYS A 197 15.06 5.63 1.14
CA CYS A 197 15.45 4.34 1.72
C CYS A 197 15.71 3.23 0.68
N LYS A 198 15.43 3.44 -0.62
CA LYS A 198 15.38 2.34 -1.61
C LYS A 198 16.64 1.48 -1.68
N ARG A 199 17.82 2.09 -1.49
CA ARG A 199 19.07 1.35 -1.55
C ARG A 199 19.20 0.36 -0.40
N ALA A 200 18.91 0.82 0.81
CA ALA A 200 18.91 -0.05 1.98
C ALA A 200 17.81 -1.12 1.88
N LEU A 201 16.61 -0.77 1.42
CA LEU A 201 15.49 -1.72 1.31
C LEU A 201 15.73 -2.85 0.29
N LEU A 202 16.45 -2.57 -0.82
CA LEU A 202 16.66 -3.55 -1.89
C LEU A 202 17.95 -4.38 -1.72
N TRP A 203 19.01 -3.80 -1.13
CA TRP A 203 20.33 -4.44 -1.06
C TRP A 203 20.88 -4.60 0.37
N GLY A 204 20.19 -4.05 1.37
CA GLY A 204 20.61 -4.14 2.76
C GLY A 204 20.13 -5.43 3.44
N SER A 205 20.92 -5.89 4.41
CA SER A 205 20.52 -6.89 5.38
C SER A 205 19.58 -6.26 6.40
N THR A 206 18.50 -6.96 6.75
CA THR A 206 17.52 -6.48 7.73
C THR A 206 17.82 -6.99 9.14
N SER A 207 17.68 -6.12 10.13
CA SER A 207 17.68 -6.48 11.56
C SER A 207 16.55 -5.74 12.28
N ALA A 208 16.13 -6.26 13.45
CA ALA A 208 15.09 -5.65 14.25
C ALA A 208 15.48 -5.66 15.73
N GLN A 209 15.26 -4.52 16.39
CA GLN A 209 15.47 -4.33 17.82
C GLN A 209 14.15 -3.95 18.46
N ARG A 210 13.74 -4.69 19.50
CA ARG A 210 12.59 -4.33 20.32
C ARG A 210 13.09 -3.56 21.54
N LEU A 211 12.73 -2.29 21.65
CA LEU A 211 13.16 -1.44 22.78
C LEU A 211 12.25 -1.63 24.00
N ASN A 212 10.95 -1.82 23.76
CA ASN A 212 9.96 -2.14 24.78
C ASN A 212 8.75 -2.86 24.12
N PRO A 213 7.66 -3.18 24.85
CA PRO A 213 6.52 -3.89 24.27
C PRO A 213 5.91 -3.25 23.02
N ASP A 214 5.89 -1.92 22.95
CA ASP A 214 5.22 -1.14 21.89
C ASP A 214 6.20 -0.51 20.89
N VAL A 215 7.46 -0.34 21.27
CA VAL A 215 8.48 0.35 20.47
C VAL A 215 9.48 -0.65 19.90
N GLU A 216 9.59 -0.63 18.57
CA GLU A 216 10.58 -1.41 17.82
C GLU A 216 11.29 -0.55 16.78
N VAL A 217 12.53 -0.92 16.48
CA VAL A 217 13.36 -0.34 15.43
C VAL A 217 13.68 -1.42 14.42
N ARG A 218 13.43 -1.14 13.14
CA ARG A 218 13.84 -2.00 12.03
C ARG A 218 14.90 -1.31 11.21
N ILE A 219 15.99 -2.01 10.94
CA ILE A 219 17.18 -1.46 10.32
C ILE A 219 17.46 -2.26 9.05
N TYR A 220 17.83 -1.56 7.99
CA TYR A 220 18.33 -2.10 6.75
C TYR A 220 19.71 -1.51 6.53
N GLU A 221 20.75 -2.34 6.47
CA GLU A 221 22.13 -1.88 6.33
C GLU A 221 22.92 -2.76 5.38
N GLN A 222 23.82 -2.15 4.61
CA GLN A 222 24.69 -2.88 3.70
C GLN A 222 26.13 -2.85 4.24
N SER A 223 26.60 -3.99 4.74
CA SER A 223 27.93 -4.16 5.31
C SER A 223 29.03 -3.63 4.38
N GLY A 224 29.95 -2.85 4.93
CA GLY A 224 31.06 -2.25 4.18
C GLY A 224 30.68 -0.99 3.38
N THR A 225 29.49 -0.43 3.59
CA THR A 225 29.06 0.84 2.98
C THR A 225 28.34 1.72 4.00
N ASP A 226 28.09 3.00 3.66
CA ASP A 226 27.29 3.91 4.48
C ASP A 226 25.77 3.80 4.24
N VAL A 227 25.32 2.81 3.45
CA VAL A 227 23.90 2.62 3.16
C VAL A 227 23.19 2.05 4.39
N CYS A 228 22.32 2.85 5.01
CA CYS A 228 21.54 2.47 6.18
C CYS A 228 20.17 3.15 6.14
N ALA A 229 19.08 2.42 6.36
CA ALA A 229 17.76 3.01 6.63
C ALA A 229 17.16 2.40 7.91
N ALA A 230 16.47 3.21 8.70
CA ALA A 230 15.80 2.77 9.92
C ALA A 230 14.33 3.22 9.96
N PHE A 231 13.50 2.37 10.57
CA PHE A 231 12.08 2.60 10.82
C PHE A 231 11.83 2.44 12.31
N LEU A 232 11.57 3.54 13.00
CA LEU A 232 11.29 3.56 14.44
C LEU A 232 9.78 3.58 14.62
N THR A 233 9.22 2.50 15.14
CA THR A 233 7.77 2.30 15.29
C THR A 233 7.35 2.44 16.74
N ASN A 234 6.30 3.22 16.99
CA ASN A 234 5.52 3.18 18.23
C ASN A 234 4.14 2.57 17.92
N ASN A 235 3.88 1.36 18.43
CA ASN A 235 2.59 0.69 18.27
C ASN A 235 1.55 1.09 19.32
N HIS A 236 1.95 1.79 20.39
CA HIS A 236 1.02 2.21 21.43
C HIS A 236 0.00 3.19 20.83
N THR A 237 -1.30 2.90 20.99
CA THR A 237 -2.36 3.64 20.30
C THR A 237 -2.70 4.99 20.94
N ARG A 238 -2.35 5.19 22.22
CA ARG A 238 -2.67 6.40 22.98
C ARG A 238 -1.48 7.22 23.48
N LEU A 239 -0.35 6.59 23.78
CA LEU A 239 0.80 7.21 24.43
C LEU A 239 1.95 7.37 23.44
N ALA A 240 2.61 8.52 23.52
CA ALA A 240 3.87 8.76 22.84
C ALA A 240 5.01 8.09 23.61
N HIS A 241 6.09 7.80 22.92
CA HIS A 241 7.32 7.26 23.52
C HIS A 241 8.55 7.99 22.98
N THR A 242 9.61 8.03 23.77
CA THR A 242 10.95 8.41 23.31
C THR A 242 11.77 7.15 23.14
N ALA A 243 12.31 6.94 21.94
CA ALA A 243 13.16 5.80 21.60
C ALA A 243 14.62 6.24 21.53
N ASN A 244 15.51 5.62 22.32
CA ASN A 244 16.95 5.80 22.14
C ASN A 244 17.46 4.86 21.03
N PHE A 245 17.99 5.42 19.95
CA PHE A 245 18.54 4.68 18.83
C PHE A 245 19.88 5.28 18.42
N LYS A 246 20.94 4.44 18.39
CA LYS A 246 22.32 4.86 18.09
C LYS A 246 22.78 6.08 18.93
N GLY A 247 22.38 6.13 20.20
CA GLY A 247 22.76 7.18 21.14
C GLY A 247 21.99 8.50 20.99
N GLN A 248 20.97 8.56 20.12
CA GLN A 248 20.09 9.71 19.96
C GLN A 248 18.66 9.36 20.37
N ASP A 249 17.96 10.34 20.96
CA ASP A 249 16.58 10.20 21.38
C ASP A 249 15.62 10.69 20.29
N TYR A 250 14.67 9.83 19.93
CA TYR A 250 13.64 10.13 18.93
C TYR A 250 12.25 10.09 19.57
N TYR A 251 11.53 11.21 19.48
CA TYR A 251 10.13 11.27 19.88
C TYR A 251 9.23 10.56 18.85
N LEU A 252 8.38 9.66 19.33
CA LEU A 252 7.44 8.88 18.53
C LEU A 252 6.01 9.12 19.02
N PRO A 253 5.18 9.86 18.26
CA PRO A 253 3.74 9.98 18.53
C PRO A 253 3.05 8.60 18.66
N PRO A 254 1.86 8.53 19.30
CA PRO A 254 1.07 7.31 19.34
C PRO A 254 0.81 6.78 17.92
N ARG A 255 0.88 5.45 17.76
CA ARG A 255 0.60 4.74 16.50
C ARG A 255 1.31 5.39 15.30
N SER A 256 2.64 5.53 15.38
CA SER A 256 3.44 6.21 14.36
C SER A 256 4.70 5.45 13.97
N ILE A 257 5.25 5.77 12.79
CA ILE A 257 6.56 5.32 12.34
C ILE A 257 7.37 6.54 11.89
N SER A 258 8.56 6.71 12.44
CA SER A 258 9.57 7.63 11.93
C SER A 258 10.48 6.91 10.93
N ILE A 259 10.71 7.52 9.77
CA ILE A 259 11.55 7.01 8.68
C ILE A 259 12.86 7.79 8.65
N LEU A 260 13.98 7.07 8.76
CA LEU A 260 15.34 7.61 8.77
C LEU A 260 16.15 6.98 7.62
N PRO A 261 16.26 7.64 6.45
CA PRO A 261 16.91 7.06 5.27
C PRO A 261 18.43 6.89 5.35
N ASP A 262 19.04 7.41 6.41
CA ASP A 262 20.47 7.35 6.75
C ASP A 262 20.71 6.79 8.17
N CYS A 263 19.66 6.26 8.81
CA CYS A 263 19.64 5.86 10.22
C CYS A 263 19.96 6.97 11.24
N LYS A 264 19.86 8.25 10.86
CA LYS A 264 20.18 9.40 11.73
C LYS A 264 19.08 10.44 11.71
N THR A 265 18.66 10.91 10.54
CA THR A 265 17.74 12.04 10.40
C THR A 265 16.33 11.56 10.08
N VAL A 266 15.34 11.96 10.89
CA VAL A 266 13.92 11.71 10.61
C VAL A 266 13.50 12.62 9.46
N VAL A 267 13.14 12.05 8.32
CA VAL A 267 12.61 12.81 7.17
C VAL A 267 11.08 12.82 7.13
N LEU A 268 10.45 11.86 7.80
CA LEU A 268 8.99 11.75 7.91
C LEU A 268 8.61 10.96 9.16
N ASN A 269 7.59 11.41 9.87
CA ASN A 269 6.83 10.60 10.82
C ASN A 269 5.38 10.46 10.31
N THR A 270 4.83 9.25 10.33
CA THR A 270 3.51 8.98 9.74
C THR A 270 2.34 9.69 10.43
N ALA A 271 2.51 10.16 11.66
CA ALA A 271 1.51 10.94 12.39
C ALA A 271 1.70 12.47 12.27
N THR A 272 2.82 12.93 11.71
CA THR A 272 3.10 14.36 11.51
C THR A 272 2.72 14.76 10.08
N VAL A 273 1.55 15.38 9.94
CA VAL A 273 1.01 15.82 8.64
C VAL A 273 1.34 17.31 8.42
N TYR A 274 2.11 17.63 7.38
CA TYR A 274 2.36 19.01 6.97
C TYR A 274 1.23 19.47 6.03
N LEU A 275 0.50 20.52 6.41
CA LEU A 275 -0.78 20.88 5.80
C LEU A 275 -0.64 21.71 4.50
N LEU A 276 -1.33 21.25 3.46
CA LEU A 276 -2.20 22.07 2.61
C LEU A 276 -3.55 21.32 2.52
N GLN A 277 -4.54 21.76 3.29
CA GLN A 277 -5.87 21.16 3.32
C GLN A 277 -6.68 21.66 2.12
N SER A 278 -7.17 20.75 1.28
CA SER A 278 -8.09 21.08 0.19
C SER A 278 -9.52 21.01 0.72
N PHE A 279 -10.22 22.15 0.78
CA PHE A 279 -11.58 22.23 1.31
C PHE A 279 -12.60 22.11 0.17
N ARG A 280 -13.38 21.02 0.15
CA ARG A 280 -14.61 20.93 -0.65
C ARG A 280 -15.89 21.27 0.12
N ASN A 281 -15.87 21.22 1.45
CA ASN A 281 -17.00 21.55 2.32
C ASN A 281 -16.53 22.31 3.57
N SER A 282 -16.44 23.63 3.49
CA SER A 282 -16.29 24.49 4.67
C SER A 282 -17.66 24.84 5.22
N ASN A 283 -18.17 24.02 6.13
CA ASN A 283 -19.25 24.40 7.04
C ASN A 283 -18.87 23.92 8.45
N GLU A 284 -17.85 24.53 9.05
CA GLU A 284 -17.72 24.64 10.51
C GLU A 284 -16.61 25.64 10.89
N LYS A 285 -16.91 26.49 11.88
CA LYS A 285 -16.06 27.59 12.35
C LYS A 285 -14.74 27.07 12.92
N ILE A 286 -13.63 27.47 12.33
CA ILE A 286 -12.29 27.21 12.85
C ILE A 286 -12.08 28.04 14.14
N LYS A 287 -11.93 27.37 15.29
CA LYS A 287 -11.18 27.91 16.42
C LYS A 287 -9.71 27.52 16.21
N THR A 288 -8.90 28.46 15.77
CA THR A 288 -7.44 28.29 15.70
C THR A 288 -6.86 28.34 17.11
N ASN A 289 -6.25 27.25 17.57
CA ASN A 289 -5.19 27.35 18.59
C ASN A 289 -3.90 27.75 17.88
N SER A 290 -3.64 29.05 17.86
CA SER A 290 -2.39 29.64 17.38
C SER A 290 -1.30 29.46 18.44
N GLU A 291 -0.40 28.50 18.27
CA GLU A 291 0.88 28.57 19.02
C GLU A 291 2.10 27.89 18.37
N TYR A 292 2.02 27.40 17.12
CA TYR A 292 3.20 26.79 16.45
C TYR A 292 3.48 27.27 15.02
N MET A 293 2.92 28.41 14.59
CA MET A 293 3.12 28.95 13.23
C MET A 293 3.83 30.31 13.20
N LEU A 294 4.75 30.56 14.13
CA LEU A 294 5.62 31.73 14.09
C LEU A 294 7.08 31.29 14.20
N GLY A 295 7.61 30.88 13.06
CA GLY A 295 9.03 30.57 12.88
C GLY A 295 9.21 29.86 11.55
N ILE A 296 9.92 30.49 10.62
CA ILE A 296 10.25 29.98 9.28
C ILE A 296 9.21 30.31 8.20
N MET A 297 8.86 31.59 8.05
CA MET A 297 8.54 32.17 6.74
C MET A 297 9.16 33.57 6.68
N ASN A 298 10.48 33.60 6.51
CA ASN A 298 11.21 34.76 6.03
C ASN A 298 12.54 34.23 5.51
N LEU A 299 12.56 33.93 4.22
CA LEU A 299 13.74 34.00 3.38
C LEU A 299 13.23 34.14 1.95
N ASP A 300 13.17 35.39 1.52
CA ASP A 300 12.96 35.82 0.16
C ASP A 300 13.90 35.08 -0.80
N TYR A 301 13.35 34.54 -1.88
CA TYR A 301 14.13 34.25 -3.08
C TYR A 301 13.63 35.16 -4.20
N TYR A 302 14.41 36.22 -4.43
CA TYR A 302 14.54 36.88 -5.72
C TYR A 302 15.48 36.03 -6.61
N PHE A 303 15.12 35.98 -7.90
CA PHE A 303 15.75 35.31 -9.06
C PHE A 303 15.47 33.81 -9.24
#